data_AF-A0A969MMQ7-F1
#
_entry.id   AF-A0A969MMQ7-F1
#
_cell.length_a   1.000
_cell.length_b   1.000
_cell.length_c   1.000
_cell.angle_alpha   90.00
_cell.angle_beta   90.00
_cell.angle_gamma   90.00
#
_symmetry.space_group_name_H-M   'P 1'
#
loop_
_entity.id
_entity.type
_entity.pdbx_description
1 polymer ?
#
loop_
_entity_poly.entity_id
_entity_poly.type
_entity_poly.pdbx_seq_one_letter_code
_entity_poly.pdbx_strand_id
1 'polypeptide(L)'
;MSPNLNFLFSFPFKTPYYGLAHAENYELPKDRTLKIATHHAPSSLIPWFLNGVQIDYELVLVNSTSEAATMAKNKQVDICVTNATSAEKYNVKFISRMRPILMQWSLFGIRG
;
A
#
# COMPACT_ATOMS: atom_id res chain seq x y z
N MET A 1 27.88 -5.95 -2.36
CA MET A 1 27.56 -6.72 -3.58
C MET A 1 28.37 -8.02 -3.54
N SER A 2 27.74 -9.16 -3.78
CA SER A 2 28.46 -10.46 -3.80
C SER A 2 29.08 -10.65 -5.18
N PRO A 3 30.40 -10.84 -5.32
CA PRO A 3 31.10 -10.83 -6.60
C PRO A 3 30.68 -11.95 -7.56
N ASN A 4 30.04 -13.01 -7.05
CA ASN A 4 29.61 -14.16 -7.85
C ASN A 4 28.16 -14.03 -8.35
N LEU A 5 27.47 -12.95 -7.99
CA LEU A 5 26.07 -12.73 -8.37
C LEU A 5 26.01 -12.03 -9.73
N ASN A 6 25.52 -12.72 -10.74
CA ASN A 6 25.36 -12.19 -12.10
C ASN A 6 23.90 -11.84 -12.36
N PHE A 7 23.65 -10.67 -12.95
CA PHE A 7 22.33 -10.36 -13.51
C PHE A 7 22.04 -11.33 -14.66
N LEU A 8 20.86 -11.95 -14.62
CA LEU A 8 20.44 -12.88 -15.66
C LEU A 8 19.46 -12.21 -16.62
N PHE A 9 18.35 -11.68 -16.08
CA PHE A 9 17.34 -10.96 -16.84
C PHE A 9 16.38 -10.23 -15.89
N SER A 10 15.52 -9.38 -16.46
CA SER A 10 14.42 -8.71 -15.76
C SER A 10 13.08 -8.96 -16.46
N PHE A 11 12.00 -8.89 -15.69
CA PHE A 11 10.64 -9.07 -16.20
C PHE A 11 9.64 -8.24 -15.39
N PRO A 12 8.54 -7.78 -16.01
CA PRO A 12 7.46 -7.13 -15.27
C PRO A 12 6.64 -8.19 -14.53
N PHE A 13 6.31 -7.91 -13.27
CA PHE A 13 5.40 -8.73 -12.48
C PHE A 13 4.45 -7.86 -11.68
N LYS A 14 3.23 -8.35 -11.49
CA LYS A 14 2.18 -7.63 -10.77
C LYS A 14 2.32 -7.89 -9.28
N THR A 15 2.27 -6.83 -8.48
CA THR A 15 2.06 -6.97 -7.03
C THR A 15 0.65 -7.54 -6.76
N PRO A 16 0.38 -8.00 -5.53
CA PRO A 16 -1.00 -8.10 -5.06
C PRO A 16 -1.75 -6.78 -5.27
N TYR A 17 -3.09 -6.85 -5.32
CA TYR A 17 -3.93 -5.66 -5.48
C TYR A 17 -3.75 -4.68 -4.32
N TYR A 18 -3.63 -3.39 -4.62
CA TYR A 18 -3.57 -2.27 -3.67
C TYR A 18 -4.87 -1.47 -3.69
N GLY A 19 -5.19 -0.85 -2.56
CA GLY A 19 -6.30 0.09 -2.40
C GLY A 19 -6.25 0.85 -1.08
N LEU A 20 -7.16 1.81 -0.92
CA LEU A 20 -7.48 2.44 0.36
C LEU A 20 -8.33 1.49 1.22
N ALA A 21 -7.95 1.33 2.48
CA ALA A 21 -8.63 0.50 3.45
C ALA A 21 -8.70 1.16 4.84
N HIS A 22 -9.69 0.80 5.66
CA HIS A 22 -9.80 1.23 7.05
C HIS A 22 -10.05 0.03 7.99
N ALA A 23 -9.99 0.26 9.30
CA ALA A 23 -10.28 -0.77 10.30
C ALA A 23 -11.71 -1.34 10.14
N GLU A 24 -11.90 -2.63 10.37
CA GLU A 24 -13.25 -3.19 10.44
C GLU A 24 -14.11 -2.46 11.49
N ASN A 25 -15.38 -2.20 11.16
CA ASN A 25 -16.33 -1.47 12.00
C ASN A 25 -15.84 -0.06 12.42
N TYR A 26 -15.09 0.60 11.54
CA TYR A 26 -14.69 1.99 11.72
C TYR A 26 -15.56 2.90 10.85
N GLU A 27 -16.14 3.93 11.47
CA GLU A 27 -16.85 5.00 10.76
C GLU A 27 -15.88 6.14 10.49
N LEU A 28 -15.75 6.52 9.22
CA LEU A 28 -14.89 7.64 8.84
C LEU A 28 -15.50 8.96 9.34
N PRO A 29 -14.72 9.79 10.07
CA PRO A 29 -15.17 11.11 10.48
C PRO A 29 -15.48 11.98 9.26
N LYS A 30 -16.52 12.80 9.36
CA LYS A 30 -17.00 13.68 8.27
C LYS A 30 -16.72 15.16 8.54
N ASP A 31 -16.30 15.47 9.76
CA ASP A 31 -16.20 16.80 10.35
C ASP A 31 -14.75 17.27 10.51
N ARG A 32 -13.77 16.45 10.11
CA ARG A 32 -12.34 16.79 10.15
C ARG A 32 -11.55 16.17 9.01
N THR A 33 -10.37 16.72 8.78
CA THR A 33 -9.33 16.16 7.91
C THR A 33 -9.01 14.72 8.30
N LEU A 34 -8.94 13.82 7.31
CA LEU A 34 -8.62 12.42 7.50
C LEU A 34 -7.10 12.18 7.51
N LYS A 35 -6.64 11.14 8.19
CA LYS A 35 -5.24 10.70 8.17
C LYS A 35 -5.11 9.44 7.32
N ILE A 36 -4.29 9.51 6.28
CA ILE A 36 -4.01 8.38 5.38
C ILE A 36 -2.56 7.92 5.59
N ALA A 37 -2.36 6.68 6.07
CA ALA A 37 -1.03 6.09 6.17
C ALA A 37 -0.62 5.30 4.92
N THR A 38 0.64 5.39 4.52
CA THR A 38 1.18 4.59 3.40
C THR A 38 2.71 4.53 3.41
N HIS A 39 3.27 3.52 2.76
CA HIS A 39 4.67 3.57 2.34
C HIS A 39 4.86 4.63 1.23
N HIS A 40 6.10 5.11 1.07
CA HIS A 40 6.46 6.09 0.03
C HIS A 40 6.14 5.61 -1.38
N ALA A 41 6.40 4.33 -1.71
CA ALA A 41 6.28 3.86 -3.09
C ALA A 41 4.84 3.95 -3.68
N PRO A 42 3.77 3.55 -2.97
CA PRO A 42 2.41 3.69 -3.49
C PRO A 42 1.72 5.02 -3.16
N SER A 43 2.37 5.99 -2.50
CA SER A 43 1.72 7.23 -2.05
C SER A 43 1.16 8.06 -3.21
N SER A 44 1.84 8.08 -4.35
CA SER A 44 1.41 8.78 -5.57
C SER A 44 0.13 8.21 -6.19
N LEU A 45 -0.32 7.02 -5.76
CA LEU A 45 -1.54 6.39 -6.25
C LEU A 45 -2.80 6.81 -5.47
N ILE A 46 -2.67 7.54 -4.36
CA ILE A 46 -3.82 8.00 -3.56
C ILE A 46 -4.86 8.73 -4.41
N PRO A 47 -4.51 9.70 -5.28
CA PRO A 47 -5.51 10.38 -6.13
C PRO A 47 -6.29 9.42 -7.04
N TRP A 48 -5.64 8.36 -7.53
CA TRP A 48 -6.31 7.33 -8.34
C TRP A 48 -7.29 6.50 -7.49
N PHE A 49 -6.92 6.14 -6.26
CA PHE A 49 -7.81 5.40 -5.36
C PHE A 49 -9.00 6.23 -4.90
N LEU A 50 -8.81 7.54 -4.69
CA LEU A 50 -9.90 8.47 -4.39
C LEU A 50 -10.86 8.65 -5.56
N ASN A 51 -10.39 8.47 -6.80
CA ASN A 51 -11.23 8.44 -8.00
C ASN A 51 -12.19 9.65 -8.09
N GLY A 52 -11.69 10.85 -7.85
CA GLY A 52 -12.46 12.09 -7.91
C GLY A 52 -13.27 12.43 -6.64
N VAL A 53 -13.24 11.57 -5.62
CA VAL A 53 -13.78 11.91 -4.30
C VAL A 53 -12.90 12.99 -3.68
N GLN A 54 -13.49 14.15 -3.39
CA GLN A 54 -12.82 15.24 -2.68
C GLN A 54 -12.93 15.01 -1.17
N ILE A 55 -11.79 14.73 -0.55
CA ILE A 55 -11.63 14.68 0.91
C ILE A 55 -10.38 15.46 1.28
N ASP A 56 -10.43 16.15 2.41
CA ASP A 56 -9.24 16.70 3.02
C ASP A 56 -8.51 15.58 3.77
N TYR A 57 -7.21 15.43 3.49
CA TYR A 57 -6.40 14.45 4.19
C TYR A 57 -4.97 14.92 4.46
N GLU A 58 -4.42 14.42 5.57
CA GLU A 58 -3.00 14.46 5.90
C GLU A 58 -2.35 13.11 5.59
N LEU A 59 -1.18 13.16 4.98
CA LEU A 59 -0.42 11.97 4.62
C LEU A 59 0.55 11.58 5.75
N VAL A 60 0.46 10.34 6.20
CA VAL A 60 1.39 9.74 7.17
C VAL A 60 2.27 8.72 6.46
N LEU A 61 3.55 9.06 6.27
CA LEU A 61 4.51 8.18 5.60
C LEU A 61 5.15 7.22 6.60
N VAL A 62 5.17 5.93 6.26
CA VAL A 62 5.67 4.83 7.10
C VAL A 62 6.62 3.92 6.32
N ASN A 63 7.29 2.99 7.00
CA ASN A 63 8.33 2.16 6.40
C ASN A 63 7.77 0.99 5.57
N SER A 64 6.49 0.65 5.74
CA SER A 64 5.86 -0.40 4.94
C SER A 64 4.34 -0.29 4.86
N THR A 65 3.72 -0.93 3.86
CA THR A 65 2.26 -1.01 3.77
C THR A 65 1.63 -1.92 4.82
N SER A 66 2.40 -2.85 5.40
CA SER A 66 1.98 -3.66 6.54
C SER A 66 1.92 -2.83 7.83
N GLU A 67 2.86 -1.90 8.01
CA GLU A 67 2.85 -0.93 9.11
C GLU A 67 1.63 0.00 9.00
N ALA A 68 1.35 0.53 7.79
CA ALA A 68 0.16 1.35 7.54
C ALA A 68 -1.15 0.60 7.87
N ALA A 69 -1.26 -0.67 7.45
CA ALA A 69 -2.43 -1.50 7.77
C ALA A 69 -2.58 -1.76 9.28
N THR A 70 -1.47 -1.96 9.99
CA THR A 70 -1.46 -2.12 11.44
C THR A 70 -1.92 -0.84 12.15
N MET A 71 -1.48 0.34 11.70
CA MET A 71 -1.93 1.61 12.25
C MET A 71 -3.44 1.83 12.06
N ALA A 72 -3.97 1.51 10.87
CA ALA A 72 -5.40 1.60 10.59
C ALA A 72 -6.21 0.64 11.46
N LYS A 73 -5.77 -0.62 11.59
CA LYS A 73 -6.38 -1.61 12.51
C LYS A 73 -6.46 -1.07 13.94
N ASN A 74 -5.38 -0.45 14.41
CA ASN A 74 -5.28 0.13 15.74
C ASN A 74 -5.94 1.52 15.86
N LYS A 75 -6.63 1.99 14.81
CA LYS A 75 -7.33 3.29 14.76
C LYS A 75 -6.41 4.49 15.04
N GLN A 76 -5.12 4.36 14.74
CA GLN A 76 -4.14 5.44 14.85
C GLN A 76 -4.19 6.38 13.64
N VAL A 77 -4.75 5.88 12.53
CA VAL A 77 -5.07 6.61 11.30
C VAL A 77 -6.45 6.17 10.82
N ASP A 78 -7.08 7.00 10.00
CA ASP A 78 -8.45 6.75 9.52
C ASP A 78 -8.44 5.77 8.35
N ILE A 79 -7.47 5.91 7.45
CA ILE A 79 -7.32 5.12 6.23
C ILE A 79 -5.85 4.72 6.06
N CYS A 80 -5.60 3.60 5.40
CA CYS A 80 -4.28 3.22 4.91
C CYS A 80 -4.34 2.88 3.41
N VAL A 81 -3.24 3.09 2.69
CA VAL A 81 -2.98 2.42 1.42
C VAL A 81 -2.23 1.14 1.73
N THR A 82 -2.82 0.00 1.34
CA THR A 82 -2.21 -1.30 1.58
C THR A 82 -2.51 -2.28 0.45
N ASN A 83 -1.89 -3.45 0.50
CA ASN A 83 -2.13 -4.53 -0.46
C ASN A 83 -3.04 -5.61 0.12
N ALA A 84 -3.61 -6.46 -0.73
CA ALA A 84 -4.58 -7.48 -0.35
C ALA A 84 -4.06 -8.45 0.72
N THR A 85 -2.79 -8.85 0.63
CA THR A 85 -2.15 -9.74 1.61
C THR A 85 -2.05 -9.09 3.00
N SER A 86 -1.64 -7.83 3.06
CA SER A 86 -1.59 -7.07 4.32
C SER A 86 -3.01 -6.78 4.83
N ALA A 87 -3.95 -6.43 3.95
CA ALA A 87 -5.33 -6.15 4.34
C ALA A 87 -5.99 -7.34 5.05
N GLU A 88 -5.85 -8.54 4.48
CA GLU A 88 -6.30 -9.79 5.06
C GLU A 88 -5.61 -10.07 6.41
N LYS A 89 -4.27 -10.00 6.45
CA LYS A 89 -3.50 -10.28 7.66
C LYS A 89 -3.84 -9.35 8.84
N TYR A 90 -4.11 -8.08 8.56
CA TYR A 90 -4.36 -7.07 9.59
C TYR A 90 -5.84 -6.73 9.76
N ASN A 91 -6.73 -7.44 9.08
CA ASN A 91 -8.18 -7.31 9.15
C ASN A 91 -8.67 -5.86 8.92
N VAL A 92 -8.18 -5.24 7.84
CA VAL A 92 -8.66 -3.94 7.35
C VAL A 92 -9.44 -4.14 6.05
N LYS A 93 -10.47 -3.34 5.82
CA LYS A 93 -11.40 -3.49 4.69
C LYS A 93 -11.16 -2.42 3.63
N PHE A 94 -11.08 -2.85 2.37
CA PHE A 94 -10.97 -1.92 1.24
C PHE A 94 -12.26 -1.12 1.02
N ILE A 95 -12.11 0.16 0.75
CA ILE A 95 -13.19 1.13 0.47
C ILE A 95 -13.04 1.83 -0.87
N SER A 96 -12.08 1.41 -1.67
CA SER A 96 -11.79 1.98 -2.98
C SER A 96 -11.70 0.89 -4.03
N ARG A 97 -11.64 1.31 -5.30
CA ARG A 97 -11.22 0.42 -6.39
C ARG A 97 -9.80 -0.05 -6.12
N MET A 98 -9.53 -1.31 -6.46
CA MET A 98 -8.21 -1.89 -6.29
C MET A 98 -7.48 -2.00 -7.63
N ARG A 99 -6.15 -1.93 -7.59
CA ARG A 99 -5.30 -2.23 -8.77
C ARG A 99 -3.98 -2.89 -8.37
N PRO A 100 -3.40 -3.75 -9.21
CA PRO A 100 -2.02 -4.16 -9.02
C PRO A 100 -1.09 -3.02 -9.42
N ILE A 101 0.14 -3.05 -8.91
CA ILE A 101 1.24 -2.22 -9.37
C ILE A 101 2.12 -3.11 -10.25
N LEU A 102 2.45 -2.65 -11.45
CA LEU A 102 3.40 -3.34 -12.31
C LEU A 102 4.81 -2.94 -11.89
N MET A 103 5.58 -3.90 -11.39
CA MET A 103 6.96 -3.69 -10.96
C MET A 103 7.92 -4.48 -11.83
N GLN A 104 9.11 -3.93 -12.09
CA GLN A 104 10.19 -4.67 -12.72
C GLN A 104 10.92 -5.50 -11.64
N TRP A 105 11.10 -6.78 -11.92
CA TRP A 105 11.85 -7.71 -11.09
C TRP A 105 13.12 -8.11 -11.83
N SER A 106 14.24 -8.18 -11.10
CA SER A 106 15.54 -8.58 -11.64
C SER A 106 15.96 -9.90 -11.00
N LEU A 107 16.24 -10.90 -11.82
CA LEU A 107 16.77 -12.18 -11.37
C LEU A 107 18.30 -12.15 -11.41
N PHE A 108 18.91 -12.55 -10.31
CA PHE A 108 20.35 -12.73 -10.20
C PHE A 108 20.67 -14.17 -9.83
N GLY A 109 21.73 -14.72 -10.40
CA GLY A 109 22.16 -16.08 -10.13
C GLY A 109 23.68 -16.20 -10.10
N ILE A 110 24.16 -17.31 -9.56
CA ILE A 110 25.57 -17.67 -9.60
C ILE A 110 25.78 -18.51 -10.86
N ARG A 111 26.65 -18.06 -11.76
CA ARG A 111 27.11 -18.91 -12.88
C ARG A 111 28.08 -19.94 -12.29
N GLY A 112 27.69 -21.21 -12.36
CA GLY A 112 28.61 -22.34 -12.13
C GLY A 112 29.55 -22.53 -13.31
#